data_AF-A0A4R3XLV6-F1
#
_entry.id   AF-A0A4R3XLV6-F1
#
_cell.length_a   1.000
_cell.length_b   1.000
_cell.length_c   1.000
_cell.angle_alpha   90.00
_cell.angle_beta   90.00
_cell.angle_gamma   90.00
#
_symmetry.space_group_name_H-M   'P 1'
#
loop_
_entity.id
_entity.type
_entity.pdbx_description
1 polymer ?
#
loop_
_entity_poly.entity_id
_entity_poly.type
_entity_poly.pdbx_seq_one_letter_code
_entity_poly.pdbx_strand_id
1 'polypeptide(L)' 'MAAIALVLMFGWMSARNAGYAVGGAKSIIDAITQRFRALGGKLRLMAKVETILVEDDVAVGVRLSDGEIIRAAG' A
#
# COMPACT_ATOMS: atom_id res chain seq x y z
N MET A 1 -7.66 35.27 8.74
CA MET A 1 -7.05 34.00 8.29
C MET A 1 -7.35 32.82 9.23
N ALA A 2 -7.02 32.87 10.53
CA ALA A 2 -7.24 31.74 11.45
C ALA A 2 -8.72 31.31 11.63
N ALA A 3 -9.66 32.25 11.70
CA ALA A 3 -11.08 31.95 11.85
C ALA A 3 -11.68 31.19 10.65
N ILE A 4 -11.17 31.44 9.44
CA ILE A 4 -11.64 30.75 8.22
C ILE A 4 -11.20 29.28 8.25
N ALA A 5 -9.96 29.01 8.67
CA ALA A 5 -9.47 27.64 8.82
C ALA A 5 -10.31 26.81 9.81
N LEU A 6 -10.77 27.43 10.91
CA LEU A 6 -11.64 26.79 11.88
C LEU A 6 -13.02 26.44 11.29
N VAL A 7 -13.64 27.37 10.55
CA VAL A 7 -14.93 27.13 9.87
C VAL A 7 -14.82 25.99 8.86
N LEU A 8 -13.72 25.91 8.10
CA LEU A 8 -13.48 24.83 7.14
C LEU A 8 -13.30 23.47 7.81
N MET A 9 -12.51 23.39 8.91
CA MET A 9 -12.36 22.14 9.66
C MET A 9 -13.69 21.64 10.22
N PHE A 10 -14.49 22.52 10.83
CA PHE A 10 -15.81 22.14 11.34
C PHE A 10 -16.78 21.75 10.22
N GLY A 11 -16.70 22.39 9.06
CA GLY A 11 -17.47 21.99 7.87
C GLY A 11 -17.20 20.54 7.46
N TRP A 12 -15.92 20.14 7.39
CA TRP A 12 -15.57 18.74 7.08
C TRP A 12 -15.94 17.78 8.20
N MET A 13 -15.79 18.17 9.47
CA MET A 13 -16.20 17.33 10.61
C MET A 13 -17.71 17.08 10.63
N SER A 14 -18.55 18.11 10.39
CA SER A 14 -20.01 17.96 10.33
C SER A 14 -20.44 17.07 9.17
N ALA A 15 -19.76 17.18 8.03
CA ALA A 15 -19.93 16.30 6.87
C ALA A 15 -19.32 14.89 7.04
N ARG A 16 -18.77 14.56 8.21
CA ARG A 16 -18.06 13.29 8.50
C ARG A 16 -16.90 12.99 7.53
N ASN A 17 -16.30 14.02 6.95
CA ASN A 17 -15.22 13.95 5.97
C ASN A 17 -13.85 14.39 6.53
N ALA A 18 -13.68 14.29 7.85
CA ALA A 18 -12.44 14.60 8.57
C ALA A 18 -12.03 13.44 9.50
N GLY A 19 -12.38 12.21 9.12
CA GLY A 19 -11.98 11.02 9.86
C GLY A 19 -10.48 10.80 9.77
N TYR A 20 -9.89 10.35 10.87
CA TYR A 20 -8.51 9.87 10.90
C TYR A 20 -8.49 8.47 11.49
N ALA A 21 -7.55 7.65 11.01
CA ALA A 21 -7.36 6.34 11.57
C ALA A 21 -6.78 6.46 12.98
N VAL A 22 -7.45 5.85 13.95
CA VAL A 22 -6.90 5.70 15.30
C VAL A 22 -5.64 4.84 15.17
N GLY A 23 -4.51 5.34 15.67
CA GLY A 23 -3.18 4.74 15.43
C GLY A 23 -2.46 5.23 14.17
N GLY A 24 -3.02 6.21 13.44
CA GLY A 24 -2.41 6.84 12.28
C GLY A 24 -2.36 5.96 11.03
N ALA A 25 -1.53 6.33 10.05
CA ALA A 25 -1.43 5.60 8.78
C ALA A 25 -1.04 4.12 8.94
N LYS A 26 -0.28 3.79 10.00
CA LYS A 26 0.14 2.42 10.29
C LYS A 26 -1.05 1.48 10.51
N SER A 27 -2.10 1.93 11.20
CA SER A 27 -3.26 1.06 11.47
C SER A 27 -4.01 0.70 10.18
N ILE A 28 -4.02 1.58 9.19
CA ILE A 28 -4.54 1.28 7.85
C ILE A 28 -3.65 0.23 7.16
N ILE A 29 -2.33 0.42 7.17
CA ILE A 29 -1.37 -0.51 6.56
C ILE A 29 -1.47 -1.91 7.20
N ASP A 30 -1.59 -1.97 8.53
CA ASP A 30 -1.73 -3.20 9.28
C ASP A 30 -3.03 -3.94 8.90
N ALA A 31 -4.17 -3.24 8.83
CA ALA A 31 -5.45 -3.82 8.45
C ALA A 31 -5.42 -4.44 7.04
N ILE A 32 -4.84 -3.73 6.07
CA ILE A 32 -4.68 -4.22 4.70
C ILE A 32 -3.76 -5.43 4.67
N THR A 33 -2.60 -5.34 5.34
CA THR A 33 -1.61 -6.42 5.36
C THR A 33 -2.16 -7.67 6.02
N GLN A 34 -2.90 -7.53 7.13
CA GLN A 34 -3.53 -8.65 7.81
C GLN A 34 -4.56 -9.34 6.91
N ARG A 35 -5.44 -8.58 6.24
CA ARG A 35 -6.42 -9.15 5.31
C ARG A 35 -5.75 -9.83 4.13
N PHE A 36 -4.71 -9.22 3.55
CA PHE A 36 -3.96 -9.81 2.45
C PHE A 36 -3.34 -11.16 2.83
N ARG A 37 -2.69 -11.23 4.01
CA ARG A 37 -2.14 -12.49 4.54
C ARG A 37 -3.23 -13.53 4.83
N ALA A 38 -4.37 -13.11 5.40
CA ALA A 38 -5.50 -14.00 5.67
C ALA A 38 -6.09 -14.62 4.39
N LEU A 39 -5.97 -13.97 3.25
CA LEU A 39 -6.35 -14.49 1.94
C LEU A 39 -5.27 -15.36 1.28
N GLY A 40 -4.17 -15.67 1.97
CA GLY A 40 -3.05 -16.46 1.45
C GLY A 40 -1.97 -15.64 0.74
N GLY A 41 -2.09 -14.31 0.73
CA GLY A 41 -1.08 -13.41 0.17
C GLY A 41 0.24 -13.47 0.92
N LYS A 42 1.35 -13.45 0.18
CA LYS A 42 2.71 -13.40 0.73
C LYS A 42 3.29 -12.01 0.55
N LEU A 43 3.66 -11.35 1.64
CA LEU A 43 4.31 -10.03 1.63
C LEU A 43 5.77 -10.18 2.05
N ARG A 44 6.69 -9.85 1.13
CA ARG A 44 8.13 -9.78 1.39
C ARG A 44 8.57 -8.31 1.38
N LEU A 45 9.19 -7.89 2.47
CA LEU A 45 9.79 -6.56 2.61
C LEU A 45 11.29 -6.65 2.33
N MET A 46 11.93 -5.50 2.13
CA MET A 46 13.37 -5.41 1.81
C MET A 46 13.77 -6.18 0.54
N ALA A 47 12.81 -6.37 -0.37
CA ALA A 47 12.97 -7.11 -1.61
C ALA A 47 13.01 -6.14 -2.79
N LYS A 48 14.13 -5.46 -2.99
CA LYS A 48 14.28 -4.50 -4.08
C LYS A 48 14.30 -5.25 -5.42
N VAL A 49 13.38 -4.89 -6.32
CA VAL A 49 13.35 -5.40 -7.69
C VAL A 49 14.36 -4.63 -8.54
N GLU A 50 15.20 -5.35 -9.28
CA GLU A 50 16.21 -4.79 -10.19
C GLU A 50 15.80 -4.94 -11.66
N THR A 51 15.13 -6.03 -12.03
CA THR A 51 14.71 -6.24 -13.42
C THR A 51 13.35 -6.93 -13.48
N ILE A 52 12.51 -6.50 -14.42
CA ILE A 52 11.29 -7.22 -14.82
C ILE A 52 11.67 -8.24 -15.90
N LEU A 53 11.24 -9.49 -15.74
CA LEU A 53 11.45 -10.55 -16.71
C LEU A 53 10.26 -10.57 -17.68
N VAL A 54 10.54 -10.54 -18.98
CA VAL A 54 9.52 -10.48 -20.04
C VAL A 54 9.78 -11.58 -21.06
N GLU A 55 8.74 -12.32 -21.43
CA GLU A 55 8.74 -13.34 -22.50
C GLU A 55 7.51 -13.05 -23.39
N ASP A 56 7.70 -13.03 -24.72
CA ASP A 56 6.62 -12.75 -25.70
C ASP A 56 5.77 -11.50 -25.38
N ASP A 57 6.42 -10.41 -24.97
CA ASP A 57 5.80 -9.14 -24.54
C ASP A 57 4.92 -9.23 -23.28
N VAL A 58 5.07 -10.31 -22.49
CA VAL A 58 4.36 -10.54 -21.22
C VAL A 58 5.33 -10.58 -20.05
N ALA A 59 5.00 -9.87 -18.95
CA ALA A 59 5.78 -9.93 -17.72
C ALA A 59 5.60 -11.29 -17.02
N VAL A 60 6.67 -12.08 -16.95
CA VAL A 60 6.67 -13.44 -16.39
C VAL A 60 7.32 -13.54 -15.00
N GLY A 61 7.85 -12.43 -14.50
CA GLY A 61 8.46 -12.39 -13.17
C GLY A 61 9.35 -11.18 -12.93
N VAL A 62 10.10 -11.23 -11.84
CA VAL A 62 11.06 -10.20 -11.44
C VAL A 62 12.34 -10.84 -10.91
N ARG A 63 13.47 -10.16 -11.12
CA ARG A 63 14.75 -10.43 -10.46
C ARG A 63 15.00 -9.37 -9.41
N LEU A 64 15.33 -9.80 -8.21
CA LEU A 64 15.74 -8.93 -7.11
C LEU A 64 17.21 -8.55 -7.20
N SER A 65 17.59 -7.52 -6.43
CA SER A 65 18.98 -7.06 -6.31
C SER A 65 19.95 -8.06 -5.66
N ASP A 66 19.46 -9.10 -5.00
CA ASP A 66 20.30 -10.18 -4.45
C ASP A 66 20.49 -11.35 -5.45
N GLY A 67 19.92 -11.22 -6.66
CA GLY A 67 19.97 -12.24 -7.71
C GLY A 67 18.81 -13.24 -7.68
N GLU A 68 17.96 -13.23 -6.66
CA GLU A 68 16.79 -14.11 -6.59
C GLU A 68 15.78 -13.79 -7.70
N ILE A 69 15.22 -14.83 -8.32
CA ILE A 69 14.16 -14.71 -9.34
C ILE A 69 12.83 -15.18 -8.75
N ILE A 70 11.83 -14.30 -8.77
CA ILE A 70 10.43 -14.65 -8.53
C ILE A 70 9.70 -14.71 -9.86
N ARG A 71 9.13 -15.87 -10.19
CA ARG A 71 8.21 -16.03 -11.32
C ARG A 71 6.80 -15.61 -10.93
N ALA A 72 6.07 -15.02 -11.86
CA ALA A 72 4.65 -14.80 -11.71
C ALA A 72 3.93 -16.16 -11.63
N ALA A 73 2.93 -16.28 -10.76
CA ALA A 73 1.99 -17.38 -10.84
C ALA A 73 1.09 -17.09 -12.05
N GLY A 74 1.20 -17.91 -13.09
CA GLY A 74 0.35 -17.83 -14.29
C GLY A 74 -1.10 -18.14 -14.00
#